data_AF-A0A1A8LZ70-F1
#
_entry.id   AF-A0A1A8LZ70-F1
#
_cell.length_a   1.000
_cell.length_b   1.000
_cell.length_c   1.000
_cell.angle_alpha   90.00
_cell.angle_beta   90.00
_cell.angle_gamma   90.00
#
_symmetry.space_group_name_H-M   'P 1'
#
loop_
_entity.id
_entity.type
_entity.pdbx_description
1 polymer ?
#
loop_
_entity_poly.entity_id
_entity_poly.type
_entity_poly.pdbx_seq_one_letter_code
_entity_poly.pdbx_strand_id
1 'polypeptide(L)'
;PQLVTAAGDQMARLWDVKSGELLGSFKGHLCSLKSVAFAPGEKAVFCTGGRDGNIMVWDIRCSQKDGFYKQVKQISGAHNKAESHPPPKWKKRRSSIRGMAPSVDTQQSVTVVLFRDQHTLISSGAVDGVIKTWDLRKSYSPCRHDPVPLQTYPYSGTCTRMRLGYSGLVLDSSRSN
;
A
#
# COMPACT_ATOMS: atom_id res chain seq x y z
N PRO A 1 3.21 19.40 14.94
CA PRO A 1 3.48 17.98 14.59
C PRO A 1 3.08 17.79 13.13
N GLN A 2 3.64 16.80 12.44
CA GLN A 2 3.21 16.50 11.08
C GLN A 2 2.18 15.37 11.11
N LEU A 3 1.16 15.48 10.26
CA LEU A 3 0.13 14.48 10.06
C LEU A 3 0.12 14.08 8.59
N VAL A 4 -0.01 12.79 8.30
CA VAL A 4 -0.30 12.32 6.95
C VAL A 4 -1.66 11.66 6.93
N THR A 5 -2.44 12.00 5.93
CA THR A 5 -3.75 11.41 5.64
C THR A 5 -3.65 10.51 4.42
N ALA A 6 -4.39 9.40 4.43
CA ALA A 6 -4.56 8.50 3.29
C ALA A 6 -6.04 8.48 2.91
N ALA A 7 -6.35 8.82 1.66
CA ALA A 7 -7.74 9.11 1.27
C ALA A 7 -8.25 8.24 0.10
N GLY A 8 -9.59 8.19 0.01
CA GLY A 8 -10.32 7.46 -1.02
C GLY A 8 -10.14 8.03 -2.42
N ASP A 9 -9.71 9.28 -2.52
CA ASP A 9 -9.38 10.03 -3.74
C ASP A 9 -8.00 9.69 -4.32
N GLN A 10 -7.37 8.62 -3.81
CA GLN A 10 -6.08 8.08 -4.28
C GLN A 10 -4.87 8.94 -3.88
N MET A 11 -5.08 9.92 -2.99
CA MET A 11 -4.04 10.84 -2.56
C MET A 11 -3.66 10.60 -1.09
N ALA A 12 -2.38 10.78 -0.81
CA ALA A 12 -1.93 11.11 0.54
C ALA A 12 -1.66 12.61 0.63
N ARG A 13 -1.83 13.18 1.82
CA ARG A 13 -1.59 14.61 2.10
C ARG A 13 -0.87 14.78 3.42
N LEU A 14 0.15 15.64 3.43
CA LEU A 14 0.93 16.02 4.60
C LEU A 14 0.44 17.37 5.11
N TRP A 15 0.24 17.47 6.41
CA TRP A 15 -0.29 18.64 7.09
C TRP A 15 0.62 19.07 8.23
N ASP A 16 0.74 20.38 8.44
CA ASP A 16 1.21 20.90 9.73
C ASP A 16 0.01 20.99 10.69
N VAL A 17 0.09 20.27 11.80
CA VAL A 17 -0.99 20.22 12.78
C VAL A 17 -1.12 21.54 13.57
N LYS A 18 -0.05 22.33 13.69
CA LYS A 18 -0.10 23.59 14.46
C LYS A 18 -0.77 24.70 13.66
N SER A 19 -0.40 24.87 12.40
CA SER A 19 -0.99 25.89 11.51
C SER A 19 -2.27 25.41 10.83
N GLY A 20 -2.47 24.09 10.72
CA GLY A 20 -3.57 23.50 9.94
C GLY A 20 -3.33 23.52 8.43
N GLU A 21 -2.13 23.89 7.99
CA GLU A 21 -1.83 24.05 6.57
C GLU A 21 -1.49 22.73 5.87
N LEU A 22 -1.88 22.64 4.60
CA LEU A 22 -1.50 21.56 3.70
C LEU A 22 -0.06 21.81 3.22
N LEU A 23 0.88 20.98 3.67
CA LEU A 23 2.30 21.07 3.31
C LEU A 23 2.65 20.35 2.01
N GLY A 24 1.86 19.34 1.63
CA GLY A 24 2.20 18.51 0.47
C GLY A 24 1.13 17.53 0.07
N SER A 25 1.09 17.22 -1.22
CA SER A 25 0.19 16.23 -1.82
C SER A 25 0.98 15.16 -2.57
N PHE A 26 0.61 13.90 -2.40
CA PHE A 26 1.35 12.73 -2.86
C PHE A 26 0.49 11.95 -3.85
N LYS A 27 0.98 11.82 -5.08
CA LYS A 27 0.22 11.23 -6.20
C LYS A 27 1.00 10.09 -6.83
N GLY A 28 0.40 8.89 -6.83
CA GLY A 28 0.97 7.71 -7.46
C GLY A 28 0.02 6.51 -7.49
N HIS A 29 -0.77 6.31 -6.43
CA HIS A 29 -1.75 5.22 -6.37
C HIS A 29 -2.85 5.36 -7.41
N LEU A 30 -3.37 4.22 -7.85
CA LEU A 30 -4.43 4.12 -8.87
C LEU A 30 -5.82 3.90 -8.27
N CYS A 31 -5.87 3.53 -6.98
CA CYS A 31 -7.09 3.26 -6.23
C CYS A 31 -6.99 3.87 -4.82
N SER A 32 -8.11 3.86 -4.09
CA SER A 32 -8.22 4.40 -2.73
C SER A 32 -7.13 3.89 -1.80
N LEU A 33 -6.55 4.79 -1.02
CA LEU A 33 -5.60 4.44 0.03
C LEU A 33 -6.32 3.83 1.23
N LYS A 34 -5.70 2.85 1.88
CA LYS A 34 -6.25 2.17 3.06
C LYS A 34 -5.40 2.37 4.30
N SER A 35 -4.10 2.60 4.15
CA SER A 35 -3.18 2.69 5.27
C SER A 35 -2.03 3.65 4.98
N VAL A 36 -1.51 4.26 6.04
CA VAL A 36 -0.34 5.13 6.02
C VAL A 36 0.44 4.97 7.33
N ALA A 37 1.77 5.00 7.25
CA ALA A 37 2.64 4.94 8.43
C ALA A 37 3.93 5.74 8.21
N PHE A 38 4.36 6.49 9.22
CA PHE A 38 5.67 7.14 9.25
C PHE A 38 6.78 6.13 9.56
N ALA A 39 7.98 6.38 9.03
CA ALA A 39 9.17 5.63 9.40
C ALA A 39 9.67 6.02 10.81
N PRO A 40 10.03 5.06 11.67
CA PRO A 40 10.65 5.34 12.97
C PRO A 40 11.97 6.09 12.81
N GLY A 41 12.16 7.18 13.55
CA GLY A 41 13.38 7.98 13.54
C GLY A 41 13.57 8.89 12.31
N GLU A 42 12.78 8.70 11.24
CA GLU A 42 12.88 9.47 10.00
C GLU A 42 11.57 10.21 9.69
N LYS A 43 11.47 11.45 10.21
CA LYS A 43 10.25 12.27 10.05
C LYS A 43 9.87 12.58 8.60
N ALA A 44 10.84 12.51 7.69
CA ALA A 44 10.64 12.83 6.28
C ALA A 44 10.07 11.65 5.46
N VAL A 45 10.09 10.43 6.00
CA VAL A 45 9.77 9.21 5.27
C VAL A 45 8.49 8.58 5.81
N PHE A 46 7.61 8.19 4.90
CA PHE A 46 6.41 7.45 5.23
C PHE A 46 6.04 6.50 4.09
N CYS A 47 5.13 5.56 4.35
CA CYS A 47 4.61 4.65 3.35
C CYS A 47 3.09 4.64 3.33
N THR A 48 2.52 4.23 2.20
CA THR A 48 1.08 4.07 1.99
C THR A 48 0.77 2.72 1.37
N GLY A 49 -0.35 2.13 1.77
CA GLY A 49 -0.93 0.94 1.17
C GLY A 49 -2.26 1.26 0.52
N GLY A 50 -2.47 0.80 -0.70
CA GLY A 50 -3.67 1.07 -1.49
C GLY A 50 -4.45 -0.17 -1.90
N ARG A 51 -5.69 0.08 -2.36
CA ARG A 51 -6.52 -0.96 -2.98
C ARG A 51 -5.96 -1.46 -4.31
N ASP A 52 -5.04 -0.71 -4.91
CA ASP A 52 -4.33 -1.02 -6.16
C ASP A 52 -3.19 -2.04 -6.00
N GLY A 53 -3.01 -2.67 -4.84
CA GLY A 53 -1.93 -3.64 -4.60
C GLY A 53 -0.56 -3.06 -4.41
N ASN A 54 -0.46 -1.75 -4.39
CA ASN A 54 0.81 -1.09 -4.25
C ASN A 54 1.07 -0.72 -2.80
N ILE A 55 2.31 -0.92 -2.39
CA ILE A 55 2.93 -0.20 -1.27
C ILE A 55 3.81 0.87 -1.90
N MET A 56 3.60 2.12 -1.54
CA MET A 56 4.45 3.23 -1.98
C MET A 56 5.19 3.82 -0.80
N VAL A 57 6.47 4.15 -1.00
CA VAL A 57 7.29 4.87 -0.02
C VAL A 57 7.55 6.26 -0.54
N TRP A 58 7.45 7.24 0.34
CA TRP A 58 7.55 8.66 0.06
C TRP A 58 8.65 9.27 0.91
N ASP A 59 9.39 10.20 0.34
CA ASP A 59 10.36 11.02 1.04
C ASP A 59 10.09 12.49 0.69
N ILE A 60 9.76 13.29 1.70
CA ILE A 60 9.38 14.70 1.53
C ILE A 60 10.59 15.60 1.24
N ARG A 61 11.82 15.07 1.34
CA ARG A 61 13.05 15.76 0.94
C ARG A 61 13.26 15.72 -0.58
N CYS A 62 12.60 14.79 -1.27
CA CYS A 62 12.68 14.69 -2.72
C CYS A 62 11.79 15.73 -3.41
N SER A 63 12.22 16.19 -4.58
CA SER A 63 11.52 17.24 -5.31
C SER A 63 10.11 16.84 -5.73
N GLN A 64 9.21 17.82 -5.69
CA GLN A 64 7.87 17.70 -6.28
C GLN A 64 7.96 17.83 -7.80
N LYS A 65 7.13 17.07 -8.51
CA LYS A 65 6.91 17.21 -9.96
C LYS A 65 5.45 17.53 -10.20
N ASP A 66 5.18 18.58 -10.98
CA ASP A 66 3.84 19.05 -11.32
C ASP A 66 2.98 19.37 -10.08
N GLY A 67 3.60 19.86 -8.99
CA GLY A 67 2.93 20.18 -7.72
C GLY A 67 2.62 18.96 -6.83
N PHE A 68 3.13 17.78 -7.17
CA PHE A 68 2.93 16.56 -6.39
C PHE A 68 4.26 15.87 -6.07
N TYR A 69 4.36 15.31 -4.87
CA TYR A 69 5.42 14.36 -4.56
C TYR A 69 5.19 13.04 -5.32
N LYS A 70 6.29 12.43 -5.74
CA LYS A 70 6.34 11.10 -6.36
C LYS A 70 6.93 10.09 -5.38
N GLN A 71 6.50 8.85 -5.51
CA GLN A 71 7.00 7.77 -4.68
C GLN A 71 8.48 7.52 -5.01
N VAL A 72 9.31 7.38 -3.98
CA VAL A 72 10.72 7.01 -4.12
C VAL A 72 10.89 5.50 -4.27
N LYS A 73 9.88 4.73 -3.84
CA LYS A 73 9.83 3.29 -4.02
C LYS A 73 8.39 2.81 -4.17
N GLN A 74 8.22 1.74 -4.92
CA GLN A 74 6.95 1.04 -5.07
C GLN A 74 7.19 -0.46 -4.99
N ILE A 75 6.32 -1.16 -4.26
CA ILE A 75 6.19 -2.61 -4.26
C ILE A 75 4.82 -2.91 -4.87
N SER A 76 4.81 -3.43 -6.09
CA SER A 76 3.57 -3.65 -6.85
C SER A 76 3.06 -5.06 -6.65
N GLY A 77 1.75 -5.24 -6.49
CA GLY A 77 1.16 -6.56 -6.29
C GLY A 77 1.59 -7.22 -4.97
N ALA A 78 1.80 -6.42 -3.92
CA ALA A 78 2.36 -6.88 -2.65
C ALA A 78 1.57 -8.05 -2.04
N HIS A 79 0.26 -8.12 -2.27
CA HIS A 79 -0.63 -9.18 -1.75
C HIS A 79 -1.43 -9.90 -2.84
N ASN A 80 -0.91 -9.94 -4.08
CA ASN A 80 -1.55 -10.68 -5.16
C ASN A 80 -1.39 -12.19 -4.94
N LYS A 81 -2.43 -12.98 -5.22
CA LYS A 81 -2.29 -14.43 -5.37
C LYS A 81 -1.88 -14.73 -6.79
N ALA A 82 -0.95 -15.67 -6.97
CA ALA A 82 -0.72 -16.27 -8.28
C ALA A 82 -2.02 -16.95 -8.74
N GLU A 83 -2.56 -16.55 -9.89
CA GLU A 83 -3.73 -17.21 -10.47
C GLU A 83 -3.35 -18.65 -10.84
N SER A 84 -4.03 -19.65 -10.26
CA SER A 84 -3.85 -21.06 -10.59
C SER A 84 -4.68 -21.52 -11.80
N HIS A 85 -5.32 -20.60 -12.53
CA HIS A 85 -6.14 -20.92 -13.69
C HIS A 85 -5.89 -19.92 -14.83
N PRO A 86 -5.83 -20.37 -16.11
CA PRO A 86 -5.77 -19.44 -17.23
C PRO A 86 -7.03 -18.57 -17.27
N PRO A 87 -6.92 -17.29 -17.67
CA PRO A 87 -8.04 -16.37 -17.62
C PRO A 87 -9.19 -16.89 -18.50
N PRO A 88 -10.45 -16.86 -18.04
CA PRO A 88 -11.57 -17.23 -18.87
C PRO A 88 -11.63 -16.27 -20.08
N LYS A 89 -11.79 -16.83 -21.27
CA LYS A 89 -11.91 -16.07 -22.52
C LYS A 89 -13.11 -15.11 -22.44
N TRP A 90 -12.87 -13.84 -22.12
CA TRP A 90 -13.94 -12.84 -22.08
C TRP A 90 -14.40 -12.47 -23.49
N LYS A 91 -15.68 -12.77 -23.81
CA LYS A 91 -16.38 -12.17 -24.94
C LYS A 91 -16.53 -10.67 -24.66
N LYS A 92 -15.92 -9.83 -25.50
CA LYS A 92 -16.06 -8.36 -25.48
C LYS A 92 -17.55 -7.96 -25.54
N ARG A 93 -18.16 -7.64 -24.40
CA ARG A 93 -19.33 -6.75 -24.38
C ARG A 93 -18.81 -5.32 -24.25
N ARG A 94 -18.92 -4.54 -25.32
CA ARG A 94 -18.81 -3.08 -25.25
C ARG A 94 -19.86 -2.60 -24.24
N SER A 95 -19.41 -1.95 -23.17
CA SER A 95 -20.26 -1.17 -22.29
C SER A 95 -19.58 0.17 -22.04
N SER A 96 -20.20 1.22 -22.55
CA SER A 96 -19.83 2.60 -22.36
C SER A 96 -20.25 3.06 -20.95
N ILE A 97 -19.33 3.11 -19.99
CA ILE A 97 -19.51 3.90 -18.77
C ILE A 97 -18.17 4.53 -18.38
N ARG A 98 -17.99 5.82 -18.71
CA ARG A 98 -17.01 6.67 -18.02
C ARG A 98 -17.48 6.81 -16.56
N GLY A 99 -16.62 6.50 -15.60
CA GLY A 99 -16.85 6.81 -14.18
C GLY A 99 -17.14 5.66 -13.23
N MET A 100 -16.99 4.40 -13.65
CA MET A 100 -17.02 3.27 -12.70
C MET A 100 -15.60 2.85 -12.32
N ALA A 101 -15.32 2.81 -11.01
CA ALA A 101 -14.13 2.14 -10.48
C ALA A 101 -14.09 0.69 -11.01
N PRO A 102 -12.91 0.13 -11.32
CA PRO A 102 -12.82 -1.22 -11.85
C PRO A 102 -13.62 -2.21 -10.99
N SER A 103 -14.51 -2.97 -11.62
CA SER A 103 -14.97 -4.21 -11.00
C SER A 103 -13.81 -5.20 -11.06
N VAL A 104 -13.72 -6.08 -10.07
CA VAL A 104 -12.60 -7.01 -9.83
C VAL A 104 -11.39 -6.37 -9.15
N ASP A 105 -11.43 -6.24 -7.81
CA ASP A 105 -10.17 -6.02 -7.06
C ASP A 105 -10.24 -6.39 -5.57
N THR A 106 -10.66 -7.63 -5.29
CA THR A 106 -10.58 -8.16 -3.92
C THR A 106 -9.17 -8.62 -3.61
N GLN A 107 -8.44 -9.19 -4.58
CA GLN A 107 -7.14 -9.81 -4.35
C GLN A 107 -5.97 -8.84 -4.19
N GLN A 108 -6.07 -7.62 -4.72
CA GLN A 108 -4.93 -6.71 -4.75
C GLN A 108 -4.90 -5.76 -3.55
N SER A 109 -5.89 -5.72 -2.65
CA SER A 109 -5.86 -4.67 -1.61
C SER A 109 -4.76 -4.87 -0.56
N VAL A 110 -3.86 -3.90 -0.42
CA VAL A 110 -3.02 -3.73 0.78
C VAL A 110 -3.86 -3.04 1.84
N THR A 111 -4.09 -3.71 2.97
CA THR A 111 -4.97 -3.19 4.03
C THR A 111 -4.21 -2.48 5.12
N VAL A 112 -2.98 -2.90 5.41
CA VAL A 112 -2.12 -2.27 6.41
C VAL A 112 -0.69 -2.20 5.90
N VAL A 113 -0.03 -1.09 6.20
CA VAL A 113 1.42 -0.92 6.11
C VAL A 113 1.94 -0.37 7.43
N LEU A 114 3.10 -0.83 7.87
CA LEU A 114 3.81 -0.30 9.02
C LEU A 114 5.31 -0.53 8.86
N PHE A 115 6.11 0.36 9.43
CA PHE A 115 7.56 0.16 9.49
C PHE A 115 7.91 -0.63 10.74
N ARG A 116 8.80 -1.62 10.58
CA ARG A 116 9.47 -2.27 11.71
C ARG A 116 10.70 -1.46 12.15
N ASP A 117 11.43 -0.96 11.16
CA ASP A 117 12.65 -0.18 11.29
C ASP A 117 12.84 0.65 10.01
N GLN A 118 13.94 1.42 9.90
CA GLN A 118 14.24 2.28 8.73
C GLN A 118 14.29 1.53 7.40
N HIS A 119 14.60 0.23 7.42
CA HIS A 119 14.86 -0.56 6.22
C HIS A 119 13.81 -1.65 5.99
N THR A 120 12.88 -1.84 6.93
CA THR A 120 11.94 -2.95 6.90
C THR A 120 10.50 -2.48 7.06
N LEU A 121 9.66 -2.92 6.11
CA LEU A 121 8.22 -2.67 6.11
C LEU A 121 7.46 -3.97 6.32
N ILE A 122 6.37 -3.94 7.07
CA ILE A 122 5.43 -5.05 7.25
C ILE A 122 4.09 -4.63 6.61
N SER A 123 3.46 -5.55 5.90
CA SER A 123 2.14 -5.33 5.31
C SER A 123 1.23 -6.53 5.44
N SER A 124 -0.07 -6.25 5.41
CA SER A 124 -1.11 -7.26 5.26
C SER A 124 -2.02 -6.95 4.07
N GLY A 125 -2.54 -8.02 3.47
CA GLY A 125 -3.46 -7.98 2.35
C GLY A 125 -4.84 -8.52 2.72
N ALA A 126 -5.83 -8.16 1.92
CA ALA A 126 -7.21 -8.57 2.16
C ALA A 126 -7.49 -10.06 1.89
N VAL A 127 -6.66 -10.75 1.08
CA VAL A 127 -7.05 -12.06 0.50
C VAL A 127 -5.95 -13.11 0.46
N ASP A 128 -4.67 -12.74 0.45
CA ASP A 128 -3.57 -13.72 0.36
C ASP A 128 -3.34 -14.52 1.65
N GLY A 129 -3.94 -14.08 2.77
CA GLY A 129 -3.90 -14.80 4.04
C GLY A 129 -2.50 -14.82 4.64
N VAL A 130 -1.67 -13.84 4.30
CA VAL A 130 -0.30 -13.74 4.79
C VAL A 130 0.06 -12.31 5.14
N ILE A 131 0.84 -12.17 6.21
CA ILE A 131 1.55 -10.94 6.54
C ILE A 131 2.93 -11.05 5.90
N LYS A 132 3.37 -10.01 5.20
CA LYS A 132 4.65 -9.98 4.49
C LYS A 132 5.56 -8.93 5.07
N THR A 133 6.84 -9.25 5.14
CA THR A 133 7.91 -8.34 5.53
C THR A 133 8.76 -8.03 4.31
N TRP A 134 9.10 -6.76 4.10
CA TRP A 134 9.79 -6.25 2.92
C TRP A 134 11.06 -5.54 3.32
N ASP A 135 12.15 -5.87 2.64
CA ASP A 135 13.41 -5.12 2.76
C ASP A 135 13.39 -3.97 1.76
N LEU A 136 13.36 -2.73 2.24
CA LEU A 136 13.36 -1.51 1.44
C LEU A 136 14.69 -1.23 0.76
N ARG A 137 15.77 -1.95 1.09
CA ARG A 137 17.04 -1.85 0.36
C ARG A 137 16.97 -2.61 -0.97
N LYS A 138 16.02 -3.55 -1.12
CA LYS A 138 15.79 -4.26 -2.38
C LYS A 138 15.04 -3.38 -3.38
N SER A 139 15.24 -3.67 -4.66
CA SER A 139 14.47 -3.06 -5.76
C SER A 139 13.33 -3.98 -6.17
N TYR A 140 12.09 -3.49 -6.07
CA TYR A 140 10.87 -4.18 -6.51
C TYR A 140 10.40 -3.60 -7.84
N SER A 141 11.33 -3.52 -8.80
CA SER A 141 11.11 -2.90 -10.11
C SER A 141 9.95 -3.55 -10.87
N PRO A 142 9.16 -2.79 -11.64
CA PRO A 142 8.02 -3.32 -12.40
C PRO A 142 8.36 -4.41 -13.43
N CYS A 143 9.63 -4.51 -13.83
CA CYS A 143 10.08 -5.46 -14.85
C CYS A 143 10.40 -6.86 -14.32
N ARG A 144 10.34 -7.09 -13.00
CA ARG A 144 10.63 -8.40 -12.40
C ARG A 144 9.34 -9.07 -11.96
N HIS A 145 9.37 -10.41 -11.95
CA HIS A 145 8.39 -11.29 -11.32
C HIS A 145 7.90 -10.78 -9.96
N ASP A 146 6.75 -11.29 -9.51
CA ASP A 146 6.10 -10.96 -8.24
C ASP A 146 7.10 -10.60 -7.12
N PRO A 147 6.87 -9.49 -6.40
CA PRO A 147 7.83 -9.01 -5.41
C PRO A 147 8.03 -10.08 -4.33
N VAL A 148 9.28 -10.46 -4.09
CA VAL A 148 9.63 -11.51 -3.12
C VAL A 148 9.80 -10.88 -1.73
N PRO A 149 8.93 -11.21 -0.75
CA PRO A 149 9.07 -10.71 0.61
C PRO A 149 10.30 -11.32 1.31
N LEU A 150 10.85 -10.61 2.30
CA LEU A 150 11.89 -11.11 3.19
C LEU A 150 11.39 -12.26 4.06
N GLN A 151 10.18 -12.12 4.60
CA GLN A 151 9.54 -13.11 5.46
C GLN A 151 8.04 -13.07 5.25
N THR A 152 7.40 -14.22 5.44
CA THR A 152 5.94 -14.37 5.34
C THR A 152 5.45 -15.05 6.60
N TYR A 153 4.36 -14.54 7.17
CA TYR A 153 3.68 -15.16 8.31
C TYR A 153 2.26 -15.53 7.87
N PRO A 154 1.83 -16.78 8.03
CA PRO A 154 0.46 -17.16 7.72
C PRO A 154 -0.49 -16.41 8.66
N TYR A 155 -1.51 -15.80 8.08
CA TYR A 155 -2.60 -15.15 8.77
C TYR A 155 -3.90 -15.61 8.14
N SER A 156 -4.43 -16.72 8.65
CA SER A 156 -5.71 -17.27 8.21
C SER A 156 -6.84 -16.41 8.78
N GLY A 157 -7.22 -15.35 8.07
CA GLY A 157 -8.47 -14.63 8.35
C GLY A 157 -9.65 -15.59 8.15
N THR A 158 -10.32 -16.00 9.22
CA THR A 158 -11.42 -16.97 9.24
C THR A 158 -12.76 -16.36 8.79
N CYS A 159 -12.77 -15.60 7.69
CA CYS A 159 -14.02 -15.04 7.16
C CYS A 159 -14.66 -15.99 6.14
N THR A 160 -15.73 -16.67 6.55
CA THR A 160 -16.58 -17.54 5.70
C THR A 160 -17.48 -16.75 4.75
N ARG A 161 -17.60 -15.43 4.91
CA ARG A 161 -18.27 -14.57 3.93
C ARG A 161 -17.25 -14.17 2.87
N MET A 162 -17.63 -14.27 1.59
CA MET A 162 -16.88 -13.77 0.43
C MET A 162 -16.69 -12.23 0.40
N ARG A 163 -16.67 -11.56 1.57
CA ARG A 163 -16.46 -10.13 1.71
C ARG A 163 -15.05 -9.86 2.25
N LEU A 164 -14.43 -8.85 1.64
CA LEU A 164 -13.14 -8.25 1.95
C LEU A 164 -12.81 -8.32 3.45
N GLY A 165 -11.77 -9.08 3.80
CA GLY A 165 -11.21 -9.05 5.15
C GLY A 165 -10.48 -7.72 5.37
N TYR A 166 -10.77 -7.06 6.49
CA TYR A 166 -9.96 -5.95 6.97
C TYR A 166 -9.09 -6.49 8.10
N SER A 167 -7.78 -6.35 7.96
CA SER A 167 -6.85 -6.61 9.04
C SER A 167 -6.38 -5.28 9.64
N GLY A 168 -6.09 -5.28 10.93
CA GLY A 168 -5.35 -4.23 11.62
C GLY A 168 -4.05 -4.84 12.12
N LEU A 169 -2.94 -4.13 11.97
CA LEU A 169 -1.65 -4.53 12.52
C LEU A 169 -1.08 -3.38 13.36
N VAL A 170 -0.51 -3.74 14.49
CA VAL A 170 0.25 -2.84 15.37
C VAL A 170 1.53 -3.57 15.77
N LEU A 171 2.63 -2.82 15.87
CA LEU A 171 3.91 -3.34 16.33
C LEU A 171 4.21 -2.76 17.72
N ASP A 172 4.41 -3.64 18.71
CA ASP A 172 4.92 -3.24 20.01
C ASP A 172 6.45 -3.18 19.96
N SER A 173 7.00 -1.97 19.83
CA SER A 173 8.44 -1.74 19.83
C SER A 173 9.06 -1.65 21.23
N SER A 174 8.25 -1.74 22.30
CA SER A 174 8.72 -1.58 23.68
C SER A 174 9.30 -2.86 24.28
N ARG A 175 9.03 -4.01 23.65
CA ARG A 175 9.49 -5.33 24.08
C ARG A 175 10.57 -5.86 23.12
N SER A 176 11.71 -5.21 23.10
CA SER A 176 12.93 -5.83 22.58
C SER A 176 13.42 -6.85 23.62
N ASN A 177 13.15 -8.14 23.40
CA ASN A 177 13.87 -9.23 24.07
C ASN A 177 15.26 -9.39 23.46
#